data_AF-A0A0R2FNH4-F1
#
_entry.id   AF-A0A0R2FNH4-F1
#
_cell.length_a   1.000
_cell.length_b   1.000
_cell.length_c   1.000
_cell.angle_alpha   90.00
_cell.angle_beta   90.00
_cell.angle_gamma   90.00
#
_symmetry.space_group_name_H-M   'P 1'
#
loop_
_entity.id
_entity.type
_entity.pdbx_description
1 polymer ?
#
loop_
_entity_poly.entity_id
_entity_poly.type
_entity_poly.pdbx_seq_one_letter_code
_entity_poly.pdbx_strand_id
1 'polypeptide(L)'
;MKKSGGYVIFSALTLLMIMGLIFSAQMYYYCIRSSALKKTIDFKKAEILVNLAKTNNIENNEVIDFYDGTVKKISDGFIVNLKSGEKITITIDESED
;
A
#
# COMPACT_ATOMS: atom_id res chain seq x y z
N MET A 1 56.59 -2.26 -13.67
CA MET A 1 55.57 -2.41 -12.61
C MET A 1 54.24 -1.63 -12.86
N LYS A 2 53.85 -1.28 -14.10
CA LYS A 2 52.62 -0.50 -14.37
C LYS A 2 51.34 -1.33 -14.67
N LYS A 3 51.45 -2.64 -14.91
CA LYS A 3 50.30 -3.49 -15.28
C LYS A 3 49.45 -3.97 -14.09
N SER A 4 50.02 -4.11 -12.90
CA SER A 4 49.33 -4.68 -11.73
C SER A 4 48.23 -3.74 -11.17
N GLY A 5 48.45 -2.42 -11.19
CA GLY A 5 47.45 -1.46 -10.68
C GLY A 5 46.15 -1.40 -11.48
N GLY A 6 46.21 -1.63 -12.81
CA GLY A 6 45.02 -1.63 -13.66
C GLY A 6 44.07 -2.79 -13.37
N TYR A 7 44.60 -3.98 -13.08
CA TYR A 7 43.80 -5.14 -12.69
C TYR A 7 43.12 -4.95 -11.33
N VAL A 8 43.79 -4.29 -10.39
CA VAL A 8 43.22 -3.98 -9.07
C VAL A 8 42.08 -2.95 -9.18
N ILE A 9 42.24 -1.94 -10.03
CA ILE A 9 41.18 -0.94 -10.26
C ILE A 9 39.98 -1.59 -10.97
N PHE A 10 40.23 -2.46 -11.96
CA PHE A 10 39.16 -3.16 -12.67
C PHE A 10 38.40 -4.15 -11.76
N SER A 11 39.11 -4.90 -10.91
CA SER A 11 38.47 -5.81 -9.94
C SER A 11 37.67 -5.04 -8.88
N ALA A 12 38.18 -3.90 -8.41
CA ALA A 12 37.45 -3.03 -7.49
C ALA A 12 36.17 -2.46 -8.15
N LEU A 13 36.27 -1.99 -9.39
CA LEU A 13 35.13 -1.43 -10.13
C LEU A 13 34.05 -2.47 -10.41
N THR A 14 34.44 -3.69 -10.80
CA THR A 14 33.51 -4.80 -11.04
C THR A 14 32.81 -5.23 -9.74
N LEU A 15 33.54 -5.30 -8.63
CA LEU A 15 32.95 -5.60 -7.32
C LEU A 15 31.95 -4.50 -6.89
N LEU A 16 32.27 -3.23 -7.13
CA LEU A 16 31.38 -2.11 -6.84
C LEU A 16 30.10 -2.17 -7.70
N MET A 17 30.21 -2.52 -8.99
CA MET A 17 29.05 -2.75 -9.85
C MET A 17 28.17 -3.90 -9.35
N ILE A 18 28.76 -5.02 -8.95
CA ILE A 18 28.00 -6.16 -8.41
C ILE A 18 27.27 -5.76 -7.13
N MET A 19 27.94 -5.04 -6.21
CA MET A 19 27.32 -4.54 -4.99
C MET A 19 26.20 -3.54 -5.27
N GLY A 20 26.39 -2.65 -6.24
CA GLY A 20 25.36 -1.71 -6.68
C GLY A 20 24.12 -2.41 -7.23
N LEU A 21 24.30 -3.49 -8.00
CA LEU A 21 23.20 -4.31 -8.51
C LEU A 21 22.45 -5.03 -7.38
N ILE A 22 23.16 -5.65 -6.45
CA ILE A 22 22.55 -6.33 -5.30
C ILE A 22 21.75 -5.35 -4.45
N PHE A 23 22.34 -4.18 -4.13
CA PHE A 23 21.66 -3.16 -3.34
C PHE A 23 20.41 -2.63 -4.04
N SER A 24 20.50 -2.37 -5.34
CA SER A 24 19.36 -1.91 -6.13
C SER A 24 18.23 -2.94 -6.17
N ALA A 25 18.56 -4.22 -6.35
CA ALA A 25 17.59 -5.31 -6.35
C ALA A 25 16.88 -5.45 -4.98
N GLN A 26 17.64 -5.35 -3.88
CA GLN A 26 17.06 -5.37 -2.53
C GLN A 26 16.15 -4.17 -2.29
N MET A 27 16.62 -2.96 -2.63
CA MET A 27 15.85 -1.73 -2.46
C MET A 27 14.52 -1.79 -3.25
N TYR A 28 14.56 -2.31 -4.47
CA TYR A 28 13.37 -2.51 -5.29
C TYR A 28 12.37 -3.48 -4.63
N TYR A 29 12.85 -4.62 -4.14
CA TYR A 29 12.01 -5.59 -3.44
C TYR A 29 11.35 -5.00 -2.20
N TYR A 30 12.10 -4.25 -1.37
CA TYR A 30 11.56 -3.58 -0.19
C TYR A 30 10.52 -2.51 -0.55
N CYS A 31 10.76 -1.75 -1.62
CA CYS A 31 9.84 -0.72 -2.08
C CYS A 31 8.48 -1.31 -2.51
N ILE A 32 8.51 -2.41 -3.27
CA ILE A 32 7.30 -3.15 -3.65
C ILE A 32 6.59 -3.68 -2.40
N ARG A 33 7.33 -4.34 -1.50
CA ARG A 33 6.75 -4.95 -0.29
C ARG A 33 6.11 -3.90 0.61
N SER A 34 6.75 -2.76 0.80
CA SER A 34 6.22 -1.64 1.57
C SER A 34 4.92 -1.10 0.95
N SER A 35 4.90 -0.94 -0.38
CA SER A 35 3.72 -0.48 -1.11
C SER A 35 2.55 -1.46 -1.01
N ALA A 36 2.83 -2.76 -1.10
CA ALA A 36 1.82 -3.81 -0.92
C ALA A 36 1.27 -3.80 0.52
N LEU A 37 2.15 -3.70 1.52
CA LEU A 37 1.75 -3.64 2.92
C LEU A 37 0.89 -2.41 3.21
N LYS A 38 1.24 -1.26 2.64
CA LYS A 38 0.44 -0.03 2.75
C LYS A 38 -0.98 -0.25 2.22
N LYS A 39 -1.12 -0.79 1.01
CA LYS A 39 -2.44 -1.13 0.43
C LYS A 39 -3.24 -2.07 1.32
N THR A 40 -2.61 -3.08 1.92
CA THR A 40 -3.28 -3.99 2.86
C THR A 40 -3.76 -3.26 4.12
N ILE A 41 -2.96 -2.35 4.65
CA ILE A 41 -3.34 -1.55 5.83
C ILE A 41 -4.51 -0.63 5.49
N ASP A 42 -4.45 0.07 4.37
CA ASP A 42 -5.51 0.98 3.92
C ASP A 42 -6.83 0.21 3.68
N PHE A 43 -6.78 -0.97 3.07
CA PHE A 43 -7.95 -1.84 2.94
C PHE A 43 -8.56 -2.27 4.29
N LYS A 44 -7.73 -2.73 5.23
CA LYS A 44 -8.22 -3.11 6.58
C LYS A 44 -8.83 -1.93 7.34
N LYS A 45 -8.26 -0.73 7.18
CA LYS A 45 -8.87 0.49 7.75
C LYS A 45 -10.23 0.76 7.14
N ALA A 46 -10.37 0.62 5.82
CA ALA A 46 -11.66 0.80 5.16
C ALA A 46 -12.71 -0.20 5.65
N GLU A 47 -12.33 -1.46 5.85
CA GLU A 47 -13.21 -2.48 6.43
C GLU A 47 -13.68 -2.12 7.84
N ILE A 48 -12.76 -1.65 8.71
CA ILE A 48 -13.09 -1.18 10.06
C ILE A 48 -14.07 -0.01 10.00
N LEU A 49 -13.82 0.97 9.13
CA LEU A 49 -14.70 2.12 8.97
C LEU A 49 -16.09 1.73 8.45
N VAL A 50 -16.18 0.78 7.53
CA VAL A 50 -17.46 0.22 7.08
C VAL A 50 -18.18 -0.47 8.22
N ASN A 51 -17.49 -1.28 9.02
CA ASN A 51 -18.10 -1.95 10.16
C ASN A 51 -18.61 -0.96 11.19
N LEU A 52 -17.86 0.12 11.48
CA LEU A 52 -18.32 1.21 12.34
C LEU A 52 -19.54 1.93 11.76
N ALA A 53 -19.56 2.18 10.44
CA ALA A 53 -20.70 2.79 9.77
C ALA A 53 -21.94 1.89 9.80
N LYS A 54 -21.77 0.57 9.64
CA LYS A 54 -22.83 -0.44 9.83
C LYS A 54 -23.36 -0.42 11.26
N THR A 55 -22.48 -0.42 12.27
CA THR A 55 -22.87 -0.36 13.69
C THR A 55 -23.63 0.92 14.03
N ASN A 56 -23.31 2.04 13.37
CA ASN A 56 -24.01 3.31 13.52
C ASN A 56 -25.31 3.42 12.69
N ASN A 57 -25.74 2.36 12.00
CA ASN A 57 -26.96 2.31 11.16
C ASN A 57 -27.03 3.46 10.14
N ILE A 58 -25.93 3.70 9.42
CA ILE A 58 -25.88 4.72 8.37
C ILE A 58 -26.96 4.50 7.28
N GLU A 59 -27.70 5.56 6.95
CA GLU A 59 -28.72 5.56 5.91
C GLU A 59 -28.10 5.61 4.51
N ASN A 60 -28.87 5.23 3.49
CA ASN A 60 -28.40 5.29 2.10
C ASN A 60 -28.10 6.74 1.70
N ASN A 61 -26.94 6.94 1.05
CA ASN A 61 -26.42 8.25 0.63
C ASN A 61 -25.98 9.18 1.77
N GLU A 62 -26.06 8.73 3.03
CA GLU A 62 -25.50 9.42 4.18
C GLU A 62 -23.97 9.24 4.22
N VAL A 63 -23.28 10.25 4.75
CA VAL A 63 -21.83 10.27 4.93
C VAL A 63 -21.54 10.40 6.42
N ILE A 64 -20.76 9.47 6.96
CA ILE A 64 -20.23 9.57 8.33
C ILE A 64 -18.75 9.92 8.25
N ASP A 65 -18.38 10.98 8.97
CA ASP A 65 -17.01 11.41 9.14
C ASP A 65 -16.38 10.74 10.36
N PHE A 66 -15.30 10.00 10.13
CA PHE A 66 -14.48 9.39 11.16
C PHE A 66 -13.11 10.06 11.25
N TYR A 67 -12.38 9.79 12.32
CA TYR A 67 -11.02 10.30 12.47
C TYR A 67 -10.07 9.85 11.35
N ASP A 68 -10.23 8.64 10.80
CA ASP A 68 -9.34 8.09 9.77
C ASP A 68 -9.83 8.26 8.33
N GLY A 69 -11.04 8.79 8.12
CA GLY A 69 -11.63 8.95 6.80
C GLY A 69 -13.13 9.17 6.85
N THR A 70 -13.78 9.18 5.69
CA THR A 70 -15.23 9.31 5.54
C THR A 70 -15.80 8.06 4.91
N VAL A 71 -17.00 7.65 5.35
CA VAL A 71 -17.72 6.51 4.78
C VAL A 71 -19.05 6.99 4.27
N LYS A 72 -19.35 6.65 3.01
CA LYS A 72 -20.63 6.92 2.38
C LYS A 72 -21.29 5.60 1.99
N LYS A 73 -22.53 5.39 2.43
CA LYS A 73 -23.32 4.23 1.96
C LYS A 73 -23.90 4.51 0.58
N ILE A 74 -23.75 3.55 -0.32
CA ILE A 74 -24.37 3.53 -1.65
C ILE A 74 -25.26 2.29 -1.76
N SER A 75 -26.10 2.23 -2.79
CA SER A 75 -27.09 1.15 -2.96
C SER A 75 -26.49 -0.26 -2.85
N ASP A 76 -25.30 -0.46 -3.41
CA ASP A 76 -24.66 -1.77 -3.52
C ASP A 76 -23.42 -1.92 -2.61
N GLY A 77 -23.27 -1.05 -1.61
CA GLY A 77 -22.15 -1.13 -0.66
C GLY A 77 -21.71 0.20 -0.04
N PHE A 78 -20.39 0.37 0.13
CA PHE A 78 -19.81 1.53 0.82
C PHE A 78 -18.64 2.13 0.04
N ILE A 79 -18.58 3.45 0.01
CA ILE A 79 -17.44 4.23 -0.47
C ILE A 79 -16.70 4.78 0.75
N VAL A 80 -15.44 4.38 0.92
CA VAL A 80 -14.56 4.88 1.97
C VAL A 80 -13.52 5.81 1.37
N ASN A 81 -13.44 7.04 1.86
CA ASN A 81 -12.35 7.97 1.54
C ASN A 81 -11.44 8.08 2.77
N LEU A 82 -10.25 7.48 2.71
CA LEU A 82 -9.28 7.54 3.79
C LEU A 82 -8.57 8.89 3.80
N LYS A 83 -8.13 9.35 4.98
CA LYS A 83 -7.27 10.54 5.08
C LYS A 83 -5.93 10.41 4.36
N SER A 84 -5.50 9.18 4.08
CA SER A 84 -4.33 8.91 3.23
C SER A 84 -4.52 9.34 1.78
N GLY A 85 -5.75 9.73 1.37
CA GLY A 85 -6.13 10.08 0.01
C GLY A 85 -6.61 8.88 -0.82
N GLU A 86 -6.59 7.67 -0.26
CA GLU A 86 -7.04 6.47 -0.93
C GLU A 86 -8.57 6.33 -0.84
N LYS A 87 -9.19 6.04 -1.98
CA LYS A 87 -10.62 5.81 -2.11
C LYS A 87 -10.87 4.34 -2.40
N ILE A 88 -11.60 3.68 -1.49
CA ILE A 88 -11.87 2.25 -1.54
C ILE A 88 -13.38 2.05 -1.61
N THR A 89 -13.84 1.27 -2.58
CA THR A 89 -15.23 0.85 -2.67
C THR A 89 -15.34 -0.60 -2.19
N ILE A 90 -16.19 -0.84 -1.21
CA ILE A 90 -16.50 -2.17 -0.69
C ILE A 90 -17.93 -2.50 -1.11
N THR A 91 -18.07 -3.41 -2.07
CA THR A 91 -19.36 -3.98 -2.47
C THR A 91 -19.76 -5.05 -1.45
N ILE A 92 -21.01 -5.02 -1.00
CA ILE A 92 -21.56 -6.09 -0.17
C ILE A 92 -22.28 -7.03 -1.11
N ASP A 93 -21.84 -8.28 -1.18
CA ASP A 93 -22.63 -9.34 -1.81
C ASP A 93 -23.60 -9.82 -0.72
N GLU A 94 -24.90 -9.53 -0.86
CA GLU A 94 -25.96 -9.91 0.10
C GLU A 94 -26.27 -11.42 0.07
N SER A 95 -25.30 -12.26 -0.32
CA SER A 95 -25.45 -13.71 -0.42
C SER A 95 -25.01 -14.50 0.83
N GLU A 96 -24.62 -13.81 1.91
CA GLU A 96 -24.36 -14.40 3.23
C GLU A 96 -25.25 -13.74 4.31
N ASP A 97 -26.54 -14.08 4.28
CA ASP A 97 -27.44 -14.07 5.45
C ASP A 97 -27.84 -15.51 5.81
#